data_AF-A0A0F8XS00-F1
#
_entry.id   AF-A0A0F8XS00-F1
#
_cell.length_a   1.000
_cell.length_b   1.000
_cell.length_c   1.000
_cell.angle_alpha   90.00
_cell.angle_beta   90.00
_cell.angle_gamma   90.00
#
_symmetry.space_group_name_H-M   'P 1'
#
loop_
_entity.id
_entity.type
_entity.pdbx_description
1 polymer ?
#
loop_
_entity_poly.entity_id
_entity_poly.type
_entity_poly.pdbx_seq_one_letter_code
_entity_poly.pdbx_strand_id
1 'polypeptide(L)'
;AAAEATAQAGASLTLPILESSFAAKGLANQFKVALEQARFGREQSQQRDLLDSVLNKVNAGISIESLNAQERSTLAQFNLSSAGSESQFNLSGAELQSNREIAKSNIGLSTQDRTLALLNQLRTIRTDQARINAGLRSGGGSSGTTGSIFPGGVPRSEGIPGFTTPASRTLATAGTEARFARQATERAATTLASDKRLAEATTADTGEFTLRVPAAWAEPGPFAPSWTVWCYVENRRIAAASAYKQLQRQSDSPIEIVLKPSTDTGFEVKNVEGVPIAGARVEPMHFLVGSYDIIPERLRDLIAKETNDAGRMLFPEMGRDGFSSVQVTADGFGVQTLRLRDSAKEPAIRTITLRPAGRLEGRLVC
;
A
#
# COMPACT_ATOMS: atom_id res chain seq x y z
N ALA A 1 -30.52 3.51 -8.51
CA ALA A 1 -31.22 3.60 -9.80
C ALA A 1 -30.53 4.57 -10.77
N ALA A 2 -30.46 5.88 -10.47
CA ALA A 2 -29.86 6.86 -11.40
C ALA A 2 -28.39 6.59 -11.76
N ALA A 3 -27.51 6.28 -10.79
CA ALA A 3 -26.10 5.97 -11.07
C ALA A 3 -25.91 4.70 -11.92
N GLU A 4 -26.80 3.71 -11.77
CA GLU A 4 -26.79 2.51 -12.62
C GLU A 4 -27.29 2.83 -14.02
N ALA A 5 -28.39 3.57 -14.16
CA ALA A 5 -28.89 3.97 -15.48
C ALA A 5 -27.81 4.74 -16.26
N THR A 6 -27.07 5.61 -15.58
CA THR A 6 -25.90 6.31 -16.13
C THR A 6 -24.74 5.37 -16.45
N ALA A 7 -24.43 4.39 -15.59
CA ALA A 7 -23.38 3.40 -15.86
C ALA A 7 -23.75 2.44 -17.00
N GLN A 8 -25.00 2.00 -17.10
CA GLN A 8 -25.53 1.15 -18.17
C GLN A 8 -25.58 1.90 -19.49
N ALA A 9 -26.05 3.16 -19.50
CA ALA A 9 -26.02 4.01 -20.69
C ALA A 9 -24.59 4.33 -21.12
N GLY A 10 -23.68 4.56 -20.16
CA GLY A 10 -22.26 4.74 -20.44
C GLY A 10 -21.65 3.49 -21.05
N ALA A 11 -21.90 2.32 -20.48
CA ALA A 11 -21.38 1.05 -20.94
C ALA A 11 -21.96 0.63 -22.30
N SER A 12 -23.25 0.83 -22.56
CA SER A 12 -23.85 0.51 -23.87
C SER A 12 -23.30 1.36 -25.00
N LEU A 13 -22.91 2.61 -24.71
CA LEU A 13 -22.29 3.51 -25.68
C LEU A 13 -20.79 3.26 -25.87
N THR A 14 -20.08 2.78 -24.84
CA THR A 14 -18.60 2.70 -24.85
C THR A 14 -18.05 1.30 -25.07
N LEU A 15 -18.73 0.24 -24.62
CA LEU A 15 -18.25 -1.14 -24.78
C LEU A 15 -18.05 -1.55 -26.24
N PRO A 16 -18.96 -1.26 -27.20
CA PRO A 16 -18.74 -1.62 -28.60
C PRO A 16 -17.51 -0.94 -29.22
N ILE A 17 -17.23 0.29 -28.79
CA ILE A 17 -16.07 1.07 -29.25
C ILE A 17 -14.78 0.48 -28.67
N LEU A 18 -14.79 0.12 -27.38
CA LEU A 18 -13.63 -0.43 -26.68
C LEU A 18 -13.32 -1.89 -27.09
N GLU A 19 -14.33 -2.69 -27.44
CA GLU A 19 -14.12 -4.08 -27.86
C GLU A 19 -13.50 -4.20 -29.27
N SER A 20 -13.63 -3.17 -30.10
CA SER A 20 -13.06 -3.12 -31.46
C SER A 20 -11.57 -2.78 -31.52
N SER A 21 -10.98 -2.29 -30.41
CA SER A 21 -9.56 -1.91 -30.33
C SER A 21 -8.79 -2.83 -29.37
N PHE A 22 -7.70 -3.43 -29.83
CA PHE A 22 -6.88 -4.34 -29.02
C PHE A 22 -6.31 -3.67 -27.76
N ALA A 23 -6.06 -2.36 -27.79
CA ALA A 23 -5.59 -1.56 -26.67
C ALA A 23 -6.69 -1.22 -25.63
N ALA A 24 -7.97 -1.40 -25.98
CA ALA A 24 -9.12 -0.99 -25.17
C ALA A 24 -9.82 -2.14 -24.42
N LYS A 25 -9.41 -3.40 -24.65
CA LYS A 25 -9.93 -4.58 -23.93
C LYS A 25 -9.72 -4.53 -22.42
N GLY A 26 -8.59 -3.99 -21.95
CA GLY A 26 -8.32 -3.84 -20.51
C GLY A 26 -9.31 -2.90 -19.82
N LEU A 27 -9.66 -1.80 -20.49
CA LEU A 27 -10.59 -0.79 -19.97
C LEU A 27 -12.05 -1.30 -20.01
N ALA A 28 -12.41 -2.07 -21.05
CA ALA A 28 -13.70 -2.76 -21.12
C ALA A 28 -13.89 -3.77 -19.97
N ASN A 29 -12.85 -4.53 -19.62
CA ASN A 29 -12.89 -5.46 -18.48
C ASN A 29 -13.05 -4.72 -17.14
N GLN A 30 -12.38 -3.58 -16.95
CA GLN A 30 -12.56 -2.76 -15.75
C GLN A 30 -13.99 -2.22 -15.60
N PHE A 31 -14.64 -1.84 -16.72
CA PHE A 31 -16.04 -1.44 -16.71
C PHE A 31 -17.00 -2.59 -16.38
N LYS A 32 -16.76 -3.79 -16.92
CA LYS A 32 -17.55 -4.99 -16.59
C LYS A 32 -17.47 -5.31 -15.09
N VAL A 33 -16.26 -5.28 -14.52
CA VAL A 33 -16.06 -5.49 -13.07
C VAL A 33 -16.77 -4.41 -12.24
N ALA A 34 -16.68 -3.13 -12.65
CA ALA A 34 -17.37 -2.05 -11.94
C ALA A 34 -18.90 -2.19 -11.97
N LEU A 35 -19.47 -2.63 -13.10
CA LEU A 35 -20.91 -2.91 -13.23
C LEU A 35 -21.35 -4.08 -12.37
N GLU A 36 -20.58 -5.17 -12.35
CA GLU A 36 -20.86 -6.33 -11.48
C GLU A 36 -20.81 -5.95 -10.00
N GLN A 37 -19.81 -5.16 -9.59
CA GLN A 37 -19.72 -4.63 -8.23
C GLN A 37 -20.92 -3.73 -7.88
N ALA A 38 -21.35 -2.88 -8.81
CA ALA A 38 -22.53 -2.02 -8.63
C ALA A 38 -23.85 -2.80 -8.53
N ARG A 39 -23.96 -3.91 -9.28
CA ARG A 39 -25.10 -4.84 -9.21
C ARG A 39 -25.12 -5.58 -7.88
N PHE A 40 -23.99 -6.17 -7.50
CA PHE A 40 -23.83 -6.89 -6.23
C PHE A 40 -24.12 -5.99 -5.01
N GLY A 41 -23.66 -4.74 -5.04
CA GLY A 41 -23.97 -3.77 -3.98
C GLY A 41 -25.47 -3.49 -3.81
N ARG A 42 -26.26 -3.52 -4.89
CA ARG A 42 -27.73 -3.35 -4.79
C ARG A 42 -28.44 -4.61 -4.35
N GLU A 43 -28.00 -5.78 -4.80
CA GLU A 43 -28.52 -7.06 -4.30
C GLU A 43 -28.30 -7.15 -2.77
N GLN A 44 -27.11 -6.75 -2.29
CA GLN A 44 -26.85 -6.67 -0.85
C GLN A 44 -27.68 -5.60 -0.13
N SER A 45 -27.90 -4.42 -0.73
CA SER A 45 -28.74 -3.38 -0.14
C SER A 45 -30.19 -3.83 -0.01
N GLN A 46 -30.75 -4.47 -1.05
CA GLN A 46 -32.11 -4.99 -1.03
C GLN A 46 -32.27 -6.12 0.00
N GLN A 47 -31.26 -7.00 0.12
CA GLN A 47 -31.23 -8.01 1.17
C GLN A 47 -31.16 -7.39 2.57
N ARG A 48 -30.41 -6.31 2.76
CA ARG A 48 -30.35 -5.57 4.03
C ARG A 48 -31.68 -4.90 4.38
N ASP A 49 -32.30 -4.20 3.43
CA ASP A 49 -33.59 -3.54 3.67
C ASP A 49 -34.68 -4.57 4.02
N LEU A 50 -34.63 -5.74 3.38
CA LEU A 50 -35.54 -6.84 3.68
C LEU A 50 -35.25 -7.47 5.05
N LEU A 51 -33.97 -7.65 5.42
CA LEU A 51 -33.58 -8.15 6.75
C LEU A 51 -34.00 -7.16 7.85
N ASP A 52 -33.76 -5.87 7.68
CA ASP A 52 -34.17 -4.82 8.62
C ASP A 52 -35.71 -4.81 8.75
N SER A 53 -36.44 -5.01 7.65
CA SER A 53 -37.91 -5.16 7.69
C SER A 53 -38.36 -6.38 8.49
N VAL A 54 -37.74 -7.54 8.27
CA VAL A 54 -38.02 -8.78 9.02
C VAL A 54 -37.72 -8.59 10.50
N LEU A 55 -36.55 -8.04 10.85
CA LEU A 55 -36.15 -7.81 12.24
C LEU A 55 -37.10 -6.84 12.94
N ASN A 56 -37.53 -5.76 12.28
CA ASN A 56 -38.50 -4.83 12.84
C ASN A 56 -39.86 -5.49 13.11
N LYS A 57 -40.32 -6.38 12.21
CA LYS A 57 -41.57 -7.13 12.40
C LYS A 57 -41.47 -8.12 13.55
N VAL A 58 -40.37 -8.89 13.62
CA VAL A 58 -40.12 -9.84 14.71
C VAL A 58 -40.06 -9.11 16.06
N ASN A 59 -39.35 -7.98 16.13
CA ASN A 59 -39.28 -7.15 17.34
C ASN A 59 -40.63 -6.54 17.74
N ALA A 60 -41.52 -6.30 16.77
CA ALA A 60 -42.90 -5.87 17.03
C ALA A 60 -43.84 -7.01 17.47
N GLY A 61 -43.33 -8.24 17.67
CA GLY A 61 -44.11 -9.40 18.08
C GLY A 61 -44.96 -10.01 16.97
N ILE A 62 -44.67 -9.69 15.71
CA ILE A 62 -45.37 -10.26 14.56
C ILE A 62 -44.91 -11.70 14.36
N SER A 63 -45.86 -12.64 14.33
CA SER A 63 -45.57 -14.08 14.18
C SER A 63 -44.88 -14.37 12.85
N ILE A 64 -43.91 -15.30 12.86
CA ILE A 64 -43.12 -15.68 11.67
C ILE A 64 -44.03 -16.20 10.54
N GLU A 65 -45.15 -16.85 10.87
CA GLU A 65 -46.13 -17.36 9.91
C GLU A 65 -46.83 -16.25 9.11
N SER A 66 -46.87 -15.03 9.67
CA SER A 66 -47.48 -13.87 9.02
C SER A 66 -46.53 -13.09 8.12
N LEU A 67 -45.24 -13.48 8.08
CA LEU A 67 -44.27 -12.92 7.14
C LEU A 67 -44.60 -13.35 5.70
N ASN A 68 -44.33 -12.47 4.74
CA ASN A 68 -44.50 -12.84 3.33
C ASN A 68 -43.45 -13.90 2.90
N ALA A 69 -43.62 -14.51 1.73
CA ALA A 69 -42.75 -15.60 1.27
C ALA A 69 -41.27 -15.16 1.13
N GLN A 70 -41.04 -13.91 0.73
CA GLN A 70 -39.69 -13.35 0.54
C GLN A 70 -38.98 -13.11 1.88
N GLU A 71 -39.70 -12.61 2.87
CA GLU A 71 -39.26 -12.42 4.25
C GLU A 71 -38.90 -13.76 4.91
N ARG A 72 -39.76 -14.78 4.73
CA ARG A 72 -39.50 -16.15 5.23
C ARG A 72 -38.26 -16.78 4.60
N SER A 73 -38.10 -16.62 3.28
CA SER A 73 -36.90 -17.12 2.57
C SER A 73 -35.61 -16.46 3.08
N THR A 74 -35.66 -15.16 3.38
CA THR A 74 -34.49 -14.42 3.85
C THR A 74 -34.12 -14.81 5.28
N LEU A 75 -35.12 -15.00 6.14
CA LEU A 75 -34.90 -15.52 7.49
C LEU A 75 -34.33 -16.95 7.47
N ALA A 76 -34.81 -17.81 6.57
CA ALA A 76 -34.29 -19.17 6.41
C ALA A 76 -32.83 -19.19 5.92
N GLN A 77 -32.48 -18.34 4.95
CA GLN A 77 -31.10 -18.19 4.48
C GLN A 77 -30.15 -17.68 5.58
N PHE A 78 -30.64 -16.77 6.43
CA PHE A 78 -29.88 -16.26 7.56
C PHE A 78 -29.67 -17.33 8.66
N ASN A 79 -30.67 -18.18 8.91
CA ASN A 79 -30.54 -19.30 9.86
C ASN A 79 -29.60 -20.40 9.34
N LEU A 80 -29.56 -20.64 8.03
CA LEU A 80 -28.65 -21.63 7.42
C LEU A 80 -27.19 -21.18 7.46
N SER A 81 -26.91 -19.88 7.36
CA SER A 81 -25.53 -19.36 7.44
C SER A 81 -25.01 -19.28 8.88
N SER A 82 -25.89 -19.19 9.88
CA SER A 82 -25.53 -19.20 11.29
C SER A 82 -25.45 -20.60 11.91
N ALA A 83 -26.13 -21.60 11.33
CA ALA A 83 -26.10 -22.99 11.80
C ALA A 83 -24.74 -23.72 11.63
N GLY A 84 -23.75 -23.09 10.99
CA GLY A 84 -22.35 -23.58 10.98
C GLY A 84 -21.53 -23.22 12.21
N SER A 85 -22.10 -22.44 13.14
CA SER A 85 -21.46 -22.02 14.38
C SER A 85 -22.44 -22.22 15.53
N GLU A 86 -22.28 -23.30 16.30
CA GLU A 86 -23.04 -23.49 17.54
C GLU A 86 -22.75 -22.32 18.50
N SER A 87 -23.70 -21.39 18.64
CA SER A 87 -23.87 -20.65 19.88
C SER A 87 -25.24 -20.01 19.99
N GLN A 88 -25.75 -20.03 21.21
CA GLN A 88 -27.09 -19.64 21.64
C GLN A 88 -27.46 -18.20 21.27
N PHE A 89 -28.75 -18.02 20.99
CA PHE A 89 -29.43 -16.74 20.82
C PHE A 89 -29.20 -15.83 22.04
N ASN A 90 -28.28 -14.88 21.94
CA ASN A 90 -28.22 -13.72 22.82
C ASN A 90 -28.08 -12.46 21.95
N LEU A 91 -29.21 -11.78 21.77
CA LEU A 91 -29.30 -10.48 21.10
C LEU A 91 -28.59 -9.42 21.96
N SER A 92 -27.28 -9.30 21.83
CA SER A 92 -26.56 -8.12 22.31
C SER A 92 -26.44 -7.11 21.17
N GLY A 93 -27.03 -5.93 21.34
CA GLY A 93 -27.07 -4.86 20.33
C GLY A 93 -25.69 -4.31 19.89
N ALA A 94 -24.60 -4.76 20.53
CA ALA A 94 -23.25 -4.31 20.26
C ALA A 94 -22.61 -4.95 19.01
N GLU A 95 -22.84 -6.25 18.75
CA GLU A 95 -22.32 -6.91 17.54
C GLU A 95 -23.02 -6.42 16.26
N LEU A 96 -24.31 -6.08 16.37
CA LEU A 96 -25.08 -5.49 15.28
C LEU A 96 -24.58 -4.10 14.89
N GLN A 97 -24.17 -3.26 15.86
CA GLN A 97 -23.56 -1.96 15.57
C GLN A 97 -22.18 -2.08 14.92
N SER A 98 -21.35 -3.01 15.40
CA SER A 98 -20.00 -3.24 14.85
C SER A 98 -20.04 -3.70 13.38
N ASN A 99 -20.92 -4.66 13.05
CA ASN A 99 -21.09 -5.10 11.67
C ASN A 99 -21.70 -3.99 10.77
N ARG A 100 -22.53 -3.10 11.33
CA ARG A 100 -23.05 -1.91 10.63
C ARG A 100 -21.96 -0.88 10.35
N GLU A 101 -20.98 -0.73 11.24
CA GLU A 101 -19.84 0.18 11.05
C GLU A 101 -18.78 -0.39 10.10
N ILE A 102 -18.49 -1.69 10.16
CA ILE A 102 -17.58 -2.39 9.22
C ILE A 102 -18.15 -2.36 7.80
N ALA A 103 -19.47 -2.49 7.65
CA ALA A 103 -20.14 -2.35 6.37
C ALA A 103 -20.12 -0.91 5.82
N LYS A 104 -20.06 0.11 6.68
CA LYS A 104 -19.94 1.52 6.27
C LYS A 104 -18.50 1.89 5.90
N SER A 105 -17.49 1.33 6.57
CA SER A 105 -16.09 1.68 6.31
C SER A 105 -15.51 1.05 5.04
N ASN A 106 -16.00 -0.14 4.63
CA ASN A 106 -15.54 -0.82 3.41
C ASN A 106 -16.11 -0.25 2.09
N ILE A 107 -16.99 0.76 2.14
CA ILE A 107 -17.54 1.48 0.97
C ILE A 107 -16.91 2.89 0.87
N GLY A 108 -15.66 3.04 1.34
CA GLY A 108 -14.92 4.30 1.42
C GLY A 108 -14.27 4.80 0.12
N LEU A 109 -14.77 4.39 -1.04
CA LEU A 109 -14.61 5.05 -2.34
C LEU A 109 -15.88 4.72 -3.09
N SER A 110 -16.80 5.67 -3.18
CA SER A 110 -18.12 5.38 -3.72
C SER A 110 -17.94 4.84 -5.14
N THR A 111 -18.71 3.82 -5.51
CA THR A 111 -18.75 3.32 -6.89
C THR A 111 -18.95 4.47 -7.90
N GLN A 112 -19.57 5.56 -7.44
CA GLN A 112 -19.74 6.83 -8.15
C GLN A 112 -18.40 7.56 -8.42
N ASP A 113 -17.47 7.63 -7.46
CA ASP A 113 -16.14 8.25 -7.63
C ASP A 113 -15.29 7.46 -8.64
N ARG A 114 -15.32 6.12 -8.56
CA ARG A 114 -14.64 5.25 -9.53
C ARG A 114 -15.25 5.39 -10.93
N THR A 115 -16.57 5.49 -11.03
CA THR A 115 -17.26 5.70 -12.31
C THR A 115 -16.94 7.07 -12.90
N LEU A 116 -16.89 8.12 -12.08
CA LEU A 116 -16.47 9.47 -12.49
C LEU A 116 -15.01 9.50 -12.98
N ALA A 117 -14.11 8.82 -12.29
CA ALA A 117 -12.71 8.70 -12.70
C ALA A 117 -12.58 8.02 -14.07
N LEU A 118 -13.28 6.89 -14.28
CA LEU A 118 -13.30 6.19 -15.56
C LEU A 118 -13.90 7.03 -16.70
N LEU A 119 -14.97 7.79 -16.42
CA LEU A 119 -15.57 8.71 -17.40
C LEU A 119 -14.63 9.85 -17.80
N ASN A 120 -13.86 10.38 -16.84
CA ASN A 120 -12.86 11.40 -17.12
C ASN A 120 -11.70 10.83 -17.97
N GLN A 121 -11.25 9.62 -17.67
CA GLN A 121 -10.23 8.93 -18.47
C GLN A 121 -10.68 8.72 -19.92
N LEU A 122 -11.96 8.35 -20.13
CA LEU A 122 -12.53 8.22 -21.47
C LEU A 122 -12.59 9.55 -22.24
N ARG A 123 -12.88 10.67 -21.57
CA ARG A 123 -12.82 12.00 -22.21
C ARG A 123 -11.41 12.34 -22.68
N THR A 124 -10.40 12.04 -21.87
CA THR A 124 -8.99 12.27 -22.22
C THR A 124 -8.62 11.46 -23.46
N ILE A 125 -8.91 10.16 -23.47
CA ILE A 125 -8.64 9.29 -24.63
C ILE A 125 -9.31 9.82 -25.90
N ARG A 126 -10.57 10.26 -25.81
CA ARG A 126 -11.29 10.81 -26.97
C ARG A 126 -10.69 12.12 -27.47
N THR A 127 -10.21 12.96 -26.57
CA THR A 127 -9.54 14.23 -26.91
C THR A 127 -8.20 13.97 -27.60
N ASP A 128 -7.43 13.00 -27.11
CA ASP A 128 -6.16 12.62 -27.71
C ASP A 128 -6.35 11.99 -29.09
N GLN A 129 -7.36 11.14 -29.26
CA GLN A 129 -7.69 10.55 -30.55
C GLN A 129 -8.17 11.60 -31.57
N ALA A 130 -8.91 12.62 -31.13
CA ALA A 130 -9.27 13.76 -31.97
C ALA A 130 -8.05 14.59 -32.40
N ARG A 131 -7.07 14.80 -31.50
CA ARG A 131 -5.79 15.46 -31.83
C ARG A 131 -4.96 14.67 -32.83
N ILE A 132 -4.86 13.35 -32.66
CA ILE A 132 -4.17 12.47 -33.61
C ILE A 132 -4.81 12.56 -35.00
N ASN A 133 -6.14 12.51 -35.07
CA ASN A 133 -6.87 12.62 -36.33
C ASN A 133 -6.75 14.01 -36.98
N ALA A 134 -6.66 15.07 -36.19
CA ALA A 134 -6.44 16.44 -36.69
C ALA A 134 -5.01 16.64 -37.22
N GLY A 135 -4.00 16.09 -36.52
CA GLY A 135 -2.60 16.15 -36.96
C GLY A 135 -2.34 15.36 -38.25
N LEU A 136 -3.03 14.24 -38.43
CA LEU A 136 -2.92 13.40 -39.64
C LEU A 136 -3.55 14.02 -40.90
N ARG A 137 -4.31 15.12 -40.79
CA ARG A 137 -4.91 15.83 -41.93
C ARG A 137 -4.15 17.07 -42.39
N SER A 138 -3.06 17.46 -41.70
CA SER A 138 -2.32 18.70 -41.98
C SER A 138 -1.15 18.54 -42.97
N GLY A 139 -0.94 17.35 -43.56
CA GLY A 139 0.18 17.08 -44.45
C GLY A 139 -0.22 16.96 -45.92
N GLY A 140 -0.61 18.06 -46.57
CA GLY A 140 -0.92 18.03 -48.00
C GLY A 140 -1.00 19.41 -48.66
N GLY A 141 0.04 19.77 -49.44
CA GLY A 141 0.08 20.91 -50.37
C GLY A 141 1.30 21.82 -50.15
N SER A 142 2.40 21.66 -50.92
CA SER A 142 2.67 22.30 -52.24
C SER A 142 2.99 23.80 -52.11
N SER A 143 4.05 24.42 -52.64
CA SER A 143 5.11 24.04 -53.59
C SER A 143 6.13 25.19 -53.66
N GLY A 144 7.39 24.87 -53.96
CA GLY A 144 8.29 25.72 -54.77
C GLY A 144 9.27 26.60 -53.99
N THR A 145 10.57 26.36 -54.14
CA THR A 145 11.40 26.99 -55.18
C THR A 145 12.87 26.58 -55.00
N THR A 146 13.51 26.39 -56.14
CA THR A 146 14.85 25.94 -56.52
C THR A 146 16.09 26.63 -55.92
N GLY A 147 17.21 25.88 -55.87
CA GLY A 147 18.61 26.37 -55.89
C GLY A 147 19.57 25.44 -55.13
N SER A 148 20.21 24.42 -55.74
CA SER A 148 21.58 24.46 -56.34
C SER A 148 22.64 24.99 -55.35
N ILE A 149 23.80 24.38 -55.04
CA ILE A 149 24.83 23.74 -55.88
C ILE A 149 26.01 23.28 -54.94
N PHE A 150 26.67 22.15 -55.26
CA PHE A 150 28.11 21.81 -55.01
C PHE A 150 28.59 21.07 -53.71
N PRO A 151 29.77 20.36 -53.75
CA PRO A 151 29.83 18.91 -53.53
C PRO A 151 30.98 18.44 -52.60
N GLY A 152 31.11 17.12 -52.43
CA GLY A 152 32.41 16.47 -52.28
C GLY A 152 32.74 15.86 -50.91
N GLY A 153 33.28 14.64 -50.93
CA GLY A 153 34.12 14.11 -49.86
C GLY A 153 33.73 12.74 -49.31
N VAL A 154 34.08 11.68 -50.04
CA VAL A 154 34.23 10.31 -49.51
C VAL A 154 35.70 10.16 -49.06
N PRO A 155 36.01 9.33 -48.04
CA PRO A 155 36.81 8.16 -48.40
C PRO A 155 36.38 6.85 -47.72
N ARG A 156 36.65 5.77 -48.45
CA ARG A 156 36.61 4.35 -48.09
C ARG A 156 37.87 3.91 -47.33
N SER A 157 37.72 2.85 -46.53
CA SER A 157 38.70 1.77 -46.25
C SER A 157 37.92 0.64 -45.54
N GLU A 158 37.67 -0.60 -46.00
CA GLU A 158 38.56 -1.71 -46.45
C GLU A 158 39.82 -1.84 -45.56
N GLY A 159 40.16 -2.94 -44.87
CA GLY A 159 39.58 -4.26 -44.61
C GLY A 159 40.67 -5.23 -44.08
N ILE A 160 40.34 -6.08 -43.07
CA ILE A 160 40.74 -7.51 -42.85
C ILE A 160 42.28 -7.82 -42.62
N PRO A 161 42.80 -8.99 -42.12
CA PRO A 161 42.33 -10.14 -41.30
C PRO A 161 43.18 -10.51 -40.04
N GLY A 162 42.59 -11.34 -39.16
CA GLY A 162 43.08 -12.59 -38.52
C GLY A 162 44.50 -12.74 -37.93
N PHE A 163 44.62 -13.35 -36.73
CA PHE A 163 45.24 -14.68 -36.51
C PHE A 163 45.34 -15.10 -35.02
N THR A 164 45.15 -16.41 -34.80
CA THR A 164 45.70 -17.32 -33.76
C THR A 164 45.39 -17.21 -32.27
N THR A 165 44.72 -18.28 -31.80
CA THR A 165 44.87 -18.92 -30.48
C THR A 165 46.26 -19.55 -30.32
N PRO A 166 46.77 -19.72 -29.07
CA PRO A 166 46.86 -21.10 -28.58
C PRO A 166 46.56 -21.31 -27.08
N ALA A 167 46.07 -22.52 -26.80
CA ALA A 167 46.37 -23.42 -25.68
C ALA A 167 46.31 -22.93 -24.21
N SER A 168 45.27 -23.43 -23.53
CA SER A 168 45.31 -24.24 -22.30
C SER A 168 46.45 -24.03 -21.29
N ARG A 169 46.09 -23.53 -20.10
CA ARG A 169 46.75 -23.93 -18.84
C ARG A 169 45.72 -24.06 -17.72
N THR A 170 45.53 -25.31 -17.31
CA THR A 170 44.82 -25.75 -16.11
C THR A 170 45.55 -25.24 -14.86
N LEU A 171 44.85 -24.58 -13.94
CA LEU A 171 45.28 -24.43 -12.55
C LEU A 171 44.11 -24.03 -11.63
N ALA A 172 43.90 -24.89 -10.64
CA ALA A 172 43.38 -24.63 -9.30
C ALA A 172 41.92 -24.13 -9.13
N THR A 173 41.08 -25.13 -8.94
CA THR A 173 39.82 -25.13 -8.19
C THR A 173 40.02 -24.62 -6.75
N ALA A 174 39.99 -23.29 -6.55
CA ALA A 174 39.87 -22.66 -5.22
C ALA A 174 39.35 -21.20 -5.28
N GLY A 175 38.77 -20.78 -6.41
CA GLY A 175 38.39 -19.38 -6.66
C GLY A 175 36.89 -19.11 -6.78
N THR A 176 36.06 -20.15 -6.85
CA THR A 176 34.63 -20.00 -7.14
C THR A 176 33.80 -19.77 -5.87
N GLU A 177 34.10 -20.45 -4.76
CA GLU A 177 33.39 -20.23 -3.49
C GLU A 177 33.65 -18.85 -2.88
N ALA A 178 34.87 -18.31 -2.99
CA ALA A 178 35.19 -16.96 -2.51
C ALA A 178 34.57 -15.85 -3.39
N ARG A 179 34.43 -16.07 -4.70
CA ARG A 179 33.71 -15.14 -5.59
C ARG A 179 32.21 -15.19 -5.36
N PHE A 180 31.63 -16.37 -5.14
CA PHE A 180 30.20 -16.49 -4.84
C PHE A 180 29.85 -15.98 -3.43
N ALA A 181 30.74 -16.14 -2.44
CA ALA A 181 30.57 -15.52 -1.13
C ALA A 181 30.63 -13.99 -1.24
N ARG A 182 31.61 -13.41 -1.96
CA ARG A 182 31.64 -11.95 -2.19
C ARG A 182 30.46 -11.43 -3.00
N GLN A 183 30.02 -12.13 -4.06
CA GLN A 183 28.84 -11.72 -4.84
C GLN A 183 27.53 -11.91 -4.06
N ALA A 184 27.44 -12.87 -3.15
CA ALA A 184 26.30 -13.05 -2.26
C ALA A 184 26.29 -12.01 -1.13
N THR A 185 27.45 -11.61 -0.59
CA THR A 185 27.56 -10.50 0.37
C THR A 185 27.32 -9.14 -0.31
N GLU A 186 27.78 -8.94 -1.55
CA GLU A 186 27.46 -7.74 -2.35
C GLU A 186 25.99 -7.72 -2.81
N ARG A 187 25.37 -8.87 -3.11
CA ARG A 187 23.93 -8.95 -3.45
C ARG A 187 23.01 -8.91 -2.24
N ALA A 188 23.43 -9.40 -1.08
CA ALA A 188 22.76 -9.12 0.19
C ALA A 188 22.80 -7.61 0.48
N ALA A 189 23.93 -6.94 0.27
CA ALA A 189 24.02 -5.48 0.33
C ALA A 189 23.19 -4.77 -0.77
N THR A 190 22.93 -5.42 -1.91
CA THR A 190 22.12 -4.84 -3.01
C THR A 190 20.61 -5.10 -2.85
N THR A 191 20.19 -6.01 -1.95
CA THR A 191 18.77 -6.24 -1.61
C THR A 191 18.36 -5.51 -0.32
N LEU A 192 19.27 -4.69 0.22
CA LEU A 192 19.10 -3.63 1.23
C LEU A 192 18.96 -2.23 0.59
N ALA A 193 18.76 -2.16 -0.73
CA ALA A 193 18.53 -0.93 -1.48
C ALA A 193 17.05 -0.47 -1.46
N SER A 194 16.36 -0.56 -0.31
CA SER A 194 14.96 -0.09 -0.16
C SER A 194 14.83 1.40 0.16
N ASP A 195 15.91 2.07 0.55
CA ASP A 195 15.91 3.52 0.78
C ASP A 195 16.38 4.32 -0.46
N LYS A 196 15.88 3.98 -1.66
CA LYS A 196 16.23 4.69 -2.90
C LYS A 196 15.83 6.18 -2.90
N ARG A 197 15.08 6.63 -1.90
CA ARG A 197 14.63 8.02 -1.73
C ARG A 197 14.77 8.52 -0.29
N LEU A 198 15.94 8.35 0.31
CA LEU A 198 16.26 8.90 1.63
C LEU A 198 17.10 10.18 1.52
N ALA A 199 16.63 11.26 2.11
CA ALA A 199 17.40 12.47 2.36
C ALA A 199 17.46 12.72 3.86
N GLU A 200 18.59 13.24 4.34
CA GLU A 200 18.83 13.52 5.76
C GLU A 200 19.32 14.96 5.93
N ALA A 201 18.95 15.55 7.06
CA ALA A 201 19.43 16.84 7.51
C ALA A 201 19.46 16.85 9.04
N THR A 202 20.34 17.67 9.61
CA THR A 202 20.37 17.94 11.05
C THR A 202 19.74 19.32 11.28
N THR A 203 18.95 19.44 12.35
CA THR A 203 18.41 20.74 12.78
C THR A 203 19.53 21.61 13.35
N ALA A 204 19.49 22.91 13.06
CA ALA A 204 20.29 23.91 13.75
C ALA A 204 19.81 24.08 15.21
N ASP A 205 20.58 24.79 16.04
CA ASP A 205 20.22 25.10 17.44
C ASP A 205 18.90 25.91 17.55
N THR A 206 18.50 26.58 16.46
CA THR A 206 17.23 27.29 16.34
C THR A 206 16.03 26.37 16.12
N GLY A 207 16.25 25.07 15.87
CA GLY A 207 15.23 24.11 15.46
C GLY A 207 14.91 24.13 13.96
N GLU A 208 15.55 25.00 13.19
CA GLU A 208 15.37 25.06 11.74
C GLU A 208 16.18 23.97 11.02
N PHE A 209 15.66 23.46 9.91
CA PHE A 209 16.38 22.53 9.04
C PHE A 209 16.09 22.82 7.57
N THR A 210 16.99 22.37 6.70
CA THR A 210 16.75 22.39 5.24
C THR A 210 17.06 21.01 4.69
N LEU A 211 16.04 20.36 4.14
CA LEU A 211 16.19 19.07 3.48
C LEU A 211 16.26 19.27 1.97
N ARG A 212 17.39 18.89 1.36
CA ARG A 212 17.56 18.94 -0.10
C ARG A 212 17.27 17.57 -0.68
N VAL A 213 16.33 17.50 -1.62
CA VAL A 213 15.99 16.27 -2.33
C VAL A 213 16.24 16.41 -3.83
N PRO A 214 16.62 15.34 -4.55
CA PRO A 214 16.68 15.36 -6.01
C PRO A 214 15.34 15.77 -6.63
N ALA A 215 15.37 16.65 -7.64
CA ALA A 215 14.17 17.11 -8.34
C ALA A 215 13.35 15.94 -8.93
N ALA A 216 14.02 14.89 -9.40
CA ALA A 216 13.38 13.68 -9.92
C ALA A 216 12.52 12.92 -8.89
N TRP A 217 12.67 13.21 -7.58
CA TRP A 217 11.76 12.66 -6.58
C TRP A 217 10.39 13.34 -6.66
N ALA A 218 10.34 14.65 -6.90
CA ALA A 218 9.09 15.41 -6.97
C ALA A 218 8.27 15.15 -8.25
N GLU A 219 8.82 14.45 -9.24
CA GLU A 219 8.11 14.14 -10.48
C GLU A 219 6.84 13.31 -10.22
N PRO A 220 5.67 13.72 -10.75
CA PRO A 220 4.42 13.01 -10.55
C PRO A 220 4.46 11.65 -11.26
N GLY A 221 4.52 10.57 -10.48
CA GLY A 221 4.33 9.21 -10.96
C GLY A 221 2.87 8.76 -10.90
N PRO A 222 2.53 7.56 -11.44
CA PRO A 222 1.19 6.96 -11.30
C PRO A 222 0.80 6.69 -9.84
N PHE A 223 1.78 6.66 -8.94
CA PHE A 223 1.60 6.56 -7.50
C PHE A 223 2.33 7.75 -6.84
N ALA A 224 1.59 8.56 -6.08
CA ALA A 224 2.18 9.61 -5.26
C ALA A 224 2.61 8.99 -3.93
N PRO A 225 3.92 8.92 -3.60
CA PRO A 225 4.34 8.47 -2.29
C PRO A 225 3.91 9.48 -1.22
N SER A 226 3.80 9.05 0.03
CA SER A 226 3.34 9.84 1.19
C SER A 226 4.23 11.06 1.50
N TRP A 227 5.45 11.11 0.96
CA TRP A 227 6.46 12.15 1.18
C TRP A 227 6.56 12.52 2.66
N THR A 228 6.97 11.58 3.50
CA THR A 228 7.00 11.79 4.95
C THR A 228 8.37 12.26 5.41
N VAL A 229 8.41 13.38 6.15
CA VAL A 229 9.60 13.84 6.87
C VAL A 229 9.50 13.34 8.29
N TRP A 230 10.52 12.59 8.72
CA TRP A 230 10.63 12.05 10.07
C TRP A 230 11.64 12.88 10.87
N CYS A 231 11.32 13.15 12.13
CA CYS A 231 12.18 13.90 13.03
C CYS A 231 12.35 13.11 14.33
N TYR A 232 13.59 13.08 14.82
CA TYR A 232 13.99 12.39 16.03
C TYR A 232 15.01 13.22 16.81
N VAL A 233 14.85 13.19 18.12
CA VAL A 233 15.86 13.61 19.09
C VAL A 233 15.71 12.71 20.32
N GLU A 234 16.81 12.44 21.01
CA GLU A 234 16.79 11.67 22.24
C GLU A 234 15.82 12.29 23.28
N ASN A 235 15.20 11.43 24.09
CA ASN A 235 14.28 11.83 25.17
C ASN A 235 13.01 12.59 24.71
N ARG A 236 12.64 12.49 23.43
CA ARG A 236 11.37 12.98 22.89
C ARG A 236 10.68 11.89 22.07
N ARG A 237 9.38 12.04 21.85
CA ARG A 237 8.65 11.21 20.90
C ARG A 237 9.12 11.51 19.48
N ILE A 238 9.22 10.49 18.63
CA ILE A 238 9.33 10.72 17.18
C ILE A 238 8.12 11.53 16.71
N ALA A 239 8.36 12.36 15.71
CA ALA A 239 7.32 13.11 15.02
C ALA A 239 7.54 13.02 13.52
N ALA A 240 6.45 13.14 12.78
CA ALA A 240 6.52 13.12 11.33
C ALA A 240 5.45 14.01 10.73
N ALA A 241 5.74 14.54 9.55
CA ALA A 241 4.84 15.40 8.80
C ALA A 241 4.94 15.09 7.31
N SER A 242 3.86 15.36 6.57
CA SER A 242 3.86 15.20 5.12
C SER A 242 4.48 16.43 4.43
N ALA A 243 5.49 16.20 3.59
CA ALA A 243 6.09 17.15 2.66
C ALA A 243 5.38 17.19 1.30
N TYR A 244 4.20 16.57 1.17
CA TYR A 244 3.45 16.52 -0.08
C TYR A 244 3.20 17.91 -0.69
N LYS A 245 2.89 18.91 0.14
CA LYS A 245 2.62 20.28 -0.35
C LYS A 245 3.88 20.93 -0.91
N GLN A 246 5.02 20.73 -0.26
CA GLN A 246 6.30 21.30 -0.66
C GLN A 246 6.79 20.67 -1.96
N LEU A 247 6.67 19.34 -2.09
CA LEU A 247 7.19 18.61 -3.26
C LEU A 247 6.25 18.62 -4.47
N GLN A 248 4.93 18.48 -4.28
CA GLN A 248 3.99 18.37 -5.40
C GLN A 248 3.12 19.61 -5.63
N ARG A 249 2.87 20.42 -4.61
CA ARG A 249 2.05 21.65 -4.73
C ARG A 249 2.89 22.93 -4.76
N GLN A 250 4.21 22.80 -4.85
CA GLN A 250 5.16 23.91 -4.95
C GLN A 250 4.92 24.98 -3.86
N SER A 251 4.64 24.53 -2.64
CA SER A 251 4.44 25.42 -1.50
C SER A 251 5.77 25.80 -0.87
N ASP A 252 6.03 27.10 -0.75
CA ASP A 252 7.20 27.65 -0.03
C ASP A 252 6.99 27.72 1.49
N SER A 253 5.78 27.44 1.98
CA SER A 253 5.53 27.41 3.42
C SER A 253 6.35 26.31 4.11
N PRO A 254 7.05 26.62 5.22
CA PRO A 254 7.85 25.64 5.93
C PRO A 254 6.99 24.51 6.51
N ILE A 255 7.60 23.34 6.69
CA ILE A 255 6.99 22.22 7.42
C ILE A 255 7.29 22.42 8.89
N GLU A 256 6.26 22.49 9.72
CA GLU A 256 6.40 22.50 11.17
C GLU A 256 6.28 21.07 11.72
N ILE A 257 7.26 20.65 12.53
CA ILE A 257 7.27 19.35 13.19
C ILE A 257 7.47 19.58 14.69
N VAL A 258 6.50 19.19 15.50
CA VAL A 258 6.55 19.36 16.96
C VAL A 258 6.81 18.02 17.65
N LEU A 259 7.97 17.91 18.28
CA LEU A 259 8.38 16.75 19.06
C LEU A 259 7.74 16.80 20.45
N LYS A 260 6.80 15.89 20.71
CA LYS A 260 6.14 15.77 22.02
C LYS A 260 7.12 15.20 23.07
N PRO A 261 6.88 15.45 24.38
CA PRO A 261 7.64 14.80 25.45
C PRO A 261 7.62 13.27 25.33
N SER A 262 8.67 12.61 25.82
CA SER A 262 8.74 11.15 25.92
C SER A 262 7.57 10.56 26.71
N THR A 263 7.25 9.29 26.45
CA THR A 263 6.19 8.57 27.18
C THR A 263 6.74 7.42 28.03
N ASP A 264 5.83 6.75 28.74
CA ASP A 264 6.04 5.49 29.47
C ASP A 264 5.60 4.26 28.65
N THR A 265 5.42 4.39 27.33
CA THR A 265 5.06 3.26 26.46
C THR A 265 6.13 2.18 26.56
N GLY A 266 5.73 0.92 26.70
CA GLY A 266 6.64 -0.20 26.80
C GLY A 266 5.96 -1.51 26.45
N PHE A 267 6.77 -2.57 26.41
CA PHE A 267 6.31 -3.91 26.06
C PHE A 267 6.85 -4.95 27.03
N GLU A 268 6.03 -5.97 27.28
CA GLU A 268 6.43 -7.22 27.93
C GLU A 268 6.29 -8.35 26.91
N VAL A 269 7.42 -8.93 26.50
CA VAL A 269 7.50 -9.97 25.49
C VAL A 269 7.57 -11.33 26.18
N LYS A 270 6.62 -12.22 25.83
CA LYS A 270 6.49 -13.57 26.37
C LYS A 270 6.31 -14.58 25.26
N ASN A 271 6.57 -15.85 25.55
CA ASN A 271 6.13 -16.96 24.69
C ASN A 271 4.66 -17.34 24.96
N VAL A 272 4.17 -18.38 24.29
CA VAL A 272 2.78 -18.85 24.43
C VAL A 272 2.51 -19.49 25.81
N GLU A 273 3.56 -19.94 26.51
CA GLU A 273 3.52 -20.44 27.88
C GLU A 273 3.56 -19.31 28.93
N GLY A 274 3.67 -18.05 28.52
CA GLY A 274 3.74 -16.89 29.41
C GLY A 274 5.12 -16.65 30.04
N VAL A 275 6.15 -17.37 29.61
CA VAL A 275 7.54 -17.17 30.04
C VAL A 275 8.11 -15.92 29.36
N PRO A 276 8.75 -15.01 30.09
CA PRO A 276 9.37 -13.81 29.52
C PRO A 276 10.52 -14.18 28.59
N ILE A 277 10.68 -13.40 27.50
CA ILE A 277 11.77 -13.57 26.53
C ILE A 277 12.73 -12.39 26.68
N ALA A 278 13.91 -12.65 27.26
CA ALA A 278 15.00 -11.69 27.36
C ALA A 278 15.76 -11.56 26.03
N GLY A 279 16.36 -10.38 25.79
CA GLY A 279 17.14 -10.11 24.58
C GLY A 279 16.33 -10.02 23.28
N ALA A 280 14.99 -9.99 23.35
CA ALA A 280 14.15 -9.79 22.18
C ALA A 280 14.31 -8.35 21.67
N ARG A 281 14.77 -8.18 20.44
CA ARG A 281 14.87 -6.88 19.78
C ARG A 281 13.50 -6.45 19.27
N VAL A 282 13.02 -5.32 19.75
CA VAL A 282 11.71 -4.76 19.39
C VAL A 282 11.90 -3.44 18.63
N GLU A 283 11.30 -3.37 17.45
CA GLU A 283 11.38 -2.23 16.54
C GLU A 283 9.98 -1.70 16.24
N PRO A 284 9.80 -0.38 16.13
CA PRO A 284 8.53 0.20 15.73
C PRO A 284 8.44 0.14 14.20
N MET A 285 7.28 -0.25 13.65
CA MET A 285 7.12 -0.41 12.20
C MET A 285 6.26 0.67 11.58
N HIS A 286 5.02 0.82 12.07
CA HIS A 286 4.05 1.73 11.45
C HIS A 286 3.62 2.83 12.41
N PHE A 287 3.67 4.08 11.93
CA PHE A 287 3.29 5.27 12.67
C PHE A 287 2.33 6.16 11.86
N LEU A 288 1.38 6.80 12.53
CA LEU A 288 0.31 7.58 11.89
C LEU A 288 0.78 8.98 11.49
N VAL A 289 0.81 9.24 10.18
CA VAL A 289 1.12 10.55 9.58
C VAL A 289 0.07 10.87 8.50
N GLY A 290 -1.16 11.14 8.94
CA GLY A 290 -2.34 11.20 8.06
C GLY A 290 -2.82 9.82 7.62
N SER A 291 -1.90 8.95 7.21
CA SER A 291 -2.05 7.49 7.07
C SER A 291 -0.94 6.77 7.83
N TYR A 292 -1.09 5.48 8.10
CA TYR A 292 0.03 4.71 8.64
C TYR A 292 1.13 4.59 7.59
N ASP A 293 2.33 4.98 7.98
CA ASP A 293 3.54 4.92 7.14
C ASP A 293 4.62 4.11 7.86
N ILE A 294 5.56 3.57 7.09
CA ILE A 294 6.66 2.76 7.60
C ILE A 294 7.76 3.70 8.09
N ILE A 295 8.22 3.47 9.32
CA ILE A 295 9.34 4.22 9.89
C ILE A 295 10.63 3.85 9.11
N PRO A 296 11.44 4.83 8.67
CA PRO A 296 12.69 4.57 7.95
C PRO A 296 13.61 3.63 8.71
N GLU A 297 14.28 2.72 8.01
CA GLU A 297 15.11 1.67 8.62
C GLU A 297 16.15 2.23 9.58
N ARG A 298 16.89 3.28 9.17
CA ARG A 298 17.86 3.95 10.04
C ARG A 298 17.26 4.46 11.34
N LEU A 299 16.06 5.02 11.27
CA LEU A 299 15.37 5.52 12.46
C LEU A 299 14.87 4.34 13.32
N ARG A 300 14.36 3.26 12.70
CA ARG A 300 13.98 2.02 13.42
C ARG A 300 15.15 1.43 14.17
N ASP A 301 16.32 1.35 13.54
CA ASP A 301 17.54 0.84 14.16
C ASP A 301 18.00 1.69 15.33
N LEU A 302 17.95 3.01 15.17
CA LEU A 302 18.34 3.97 16.20
C LEU A 302 17.47 3.89 17.46
N ILE A 303 16.16 3.63 17.30
CA ILE A 303 15.21 3.58 18.41
C ILE A 303 14.87 2.16 18.86
N ALA A 304 15.37 1.12 18.19
CA ALA A 304 15.20 -0.27 18.58
C ALA A 304 15.72 -0.50 20.01
N LYS A 305 15.02 -1.33 20.78
CA LYS A 305 15.47 -1.73 22.12
C LYS A 305 15.38 -3.23 22.29
N GLU A 306 16.14 -3.74 23.24
CA GLU A 306 16.10 -5.15 23.66
C GLU A 306 15.34 -5.29 24.98
N THR A 307 14.67 -6.42 25.15
CA THR A 307 14.03 -6.76 26.42
C THR A 307 15.06 -7.20 27.47
N ASN A 308 14.84 -6.82 28.72
CA ASN A 308 15.64 -7.27 29.86
C ASN A 308 15.28 -8.71 30.29
N ASP A 309 15.87 -9.19 31.39
CA ASP A 309 15.62 -10.54 31.95
C ASP A 309 14.15 -10.83 32.28
N ALA A 310 13.36 -9.80 32.56
CA ALA A 310 11.92 -9.92 32.81
C ALA A 310 11.09 -9.87 31.50
N GLY A 311 11.74 -9.88 30.34
CA GLY A 311 11.09 -9.74 29.04
C GLY A 311 10.53 -8.34 28.79
N ARG A 312 10.99 -7.31 29.51
CA ARG A 312 10.42 -5.96 29.47
C ARG A 312 11.34 -4.95 28.81
N MET A 313 10.75 -3.98 28.12
CA MET A 313 11.43 -2.83 27.55
C MET A 313 10.54 -1.59 27.59
N LEU A 314 11.15 -0.41 27.59
CA LEU A 314 10.47 0.88 27.42
C LEU A 314 10.79 1.47 26.05
N PHE A 315 9.81 2.16 25.50
CA PHE A 315 9.81 2.81 24.20
C PHE A 315 9.40 4.29 24.34
N PRO A 316 10.18 5.11 25.07
CA PRO A 316 9.82 6.50 25.37
C PRO A 316 9.62 7.36 24.12
N GLU A 317 10.26 6.99 23.01
CA GLU A 317 10.19 7.63 21.71
C GLU A 317 8.83 7.43 21.01
N MET A 318 8.01 6.49 21.47
CA MET A 318 6.72 6.17 20.85
C MET A 318 5.56 6.55 21.75
N GLY A 319 4.48 7.05 21.15
CA GLY A 319 3.20 7.22 21.85
C GLY A 319 2.39 5.94 21.84
N ARG A 320 1.42 5.86 22.76
CA ARG A 320 0.36 4.84 22.69
C ARG A 320 -0.61 5.09 21.52
N ASP A 321 -0.75 6.36 21.14
CA ASP A 321 -1.49 6.86 19.99
C ASP A 321 -0.58 6.95 18.75
N GLY A 322 -1.15 6.66 17.59
CA GLY A 322 -0.46 6.68 16.30
C GLY A 322 0.48 5.50 16.06
N PHE A 323 0.61 4.56 17.00
CA PHE A 323 1.55 3.44 16.93
C PHE A 323 0.82 2.11 16.70
N SER A 324 0.90 1.57 15.48
CA SER A 324 0.02 0.47 15.05
C SER A 324 0.68 -0.88 14.87
N SER A 325 2.02 -0.96 14.85
CA SER A 325 2.69 -2.27 14.82
C SER A 325 4.16 -2.19 15.21
N VAL A 326 4.66 -3.32 15.69
CA VAL A 326 6.07 -3.57 16.01
C VAL A 326 6.57 -4.78 15.24
N GLN A 327 7.87 -4.81 14.99
CA GLN A 327 8.60 -6.00 14.58
C GLN A 327 9.41 -6.48 15.79
N VAL A 328 9.31 -7.77 16.11
CA VAL A 328 10.07 -8.39 17.19
C VAL A 328 10.94 -9.49 16.61
N THR A 329 12.22 -9.43 16.94
CA THR A 329 13.21 -10.45 16.56
C THR A 329 13.75 -11.10 17.83
N ALA A 330 13.65 -12.43 17.92
CA ALA A 330 14.18 -13.17 19.07
C ALA A 330 14.63 -14.59 18.67
N ASP A 331 15.67 -15.08 19.33
CA ASP A 331 16.20 -16.43 19.13
C ASP A 331 15.14 -17.49 19.43
N GLY A 332 14.98 -18.46 18.52
CA GLY A 332 13.93 -19.49 18.60
C GLY A 332 12.53 -19.03 18.15
N PHE A 333 12.30 -17.73 17.96
CA PHE A 333 11.01 -17.17 17.52
C PHE A 333 11.05 -16.46 16.17
N GLY A 334 12.26 -16.21 15.63
CA GLY A 334 12.43 -15.55 14.33
C GLY A 334 12.01 -14.08 14.36
N VAL A 335 11.55 -13.56 13.22
CA VAL A 335 11.07 -12.18 13.05
C VAL A 335 9.55 -12.19 12.92
N GLN A 336 8.86 -11.44 13.78
CA GLN A 336 7.39 -11.35 13.78
C GLN A 336 6.92 -9.90 13.80
N THR A 337 6.05 -9.55 12.85
CA THR A 337 5.37 -8.25 12.83
C THR A 337 4.00 -8.38 13.48
N LEU A 338 3.76 -7.59 14.51
CA LEU A 338 2.57 -7.67 15.35
C LEU A 338 1.81 -6.36 15.29
N ARG A 339 0.51 -6.44 15.03
CA ARG A 339 -0.37 -5.28 15.05
C ARG A 339 -0.72 -4.92 16.49
N LEU A 340 -0.62 -3.63 16.80
CA LEU A 340 -1.00 -3.04 18.06
C LEU A 340 -2.36 -2.34 17.91
N ARG A 341 -3.08 -2.23 19.02
CA ARG A 341 -4.23 -1.34 19.11
C ARG A 341 -3.74 0.11 19.21
N ASP A 342 -4.14 0.94 18.27
CA ASP A 342 -3.85 2.38 18.29
C ASP A 342 -4.87 3.09 19.19
N SER A 343 -4.44 3.41 20.42
CA SER A 343 -5.27 4.10 21.39
C SER A 343 -4.43 4.65 22.53
N ALA A 344 -4.61 5.93 22.85
CA ALA A 344 -3.97 6.57 24.01
C ALA A 344 -4.36 5.92 25.36
N LYS A 345 -5.50 5.20 25.40
CA LYS A 345 -6.05 4.55 26.59
C LYS A 345 -5.48 3.15 26.86
N GLU A 346 -4.69 2.60 25.95
CA GLU A 346 -4.00 1.33 26.20
C GLU A 346 -3.09 1.43 27.43
N PRO A 347 -2.77 0.32 28.10
CA PRO A 347 -1.83 0.35 29.22
C PRO A 347 -0.45 0.85 28.77
N ALA A 348 0.30 1.40 29.71
CA ALA A 348 1.68 1.84 29.49
C ALA A 348 2.56 0.69 29.00
N ILE A 349 2.42 -0.48 29.62
CA ILE A 349 3.11 -1.71 29.22
C ILE A 349 2.10 -2.65 28.56
N ARG A 350 2.34 -3.01 27.30
CA ARG A 350 1.51 -3.95 26.53
C ARG A 350 2.19 -5.31 26.44
N THR A 351 1.41 -6.38 26.50
CA THR A 351 1.96 -7.73 26.35
C THR A 351 2.03 -8.12 24.87
N ILE A 352 3.19 -8.63 24.47
CA ILE A 352 3.44 -9.26 23.18
C ILE A 352 3.69 -10.75 23.42
N THR A 353 2.95 -11.59 22.71
CA THR A 353 3.14 -13.05 22.76
C THR A 353 3.74 -13.55 21.45
N LEU A 354 4.98 -14.03 21.50
CA LEU A 354 5.65 -14.63 20.36
C LEU A 354 5.27 -16.10 20.23
N ARG A 355 5.10 -16.54 18.99
CA ARG A 355 4.91 -17.96 18.65
C ARG A 355 6.20 -18.53 18.07
N PRO A 356 6.59 -19.78 18.34
CA PRO A 356 7.74 -20.38 17.68
C PRO A 356 7.59 -20.27 16.15
N ALA A 357 8.61 -19.75 15.48
CA ALA A 357 8.64 -19.68 14.02
C ALA A 357 9.55 -20.78 13.48
N GLY A 358 9.02 -21.59 12.57
CA GLY A 358 9.86 -22.49 11.78
C GLY A 358 10.76 -21.69 10.83
N ARG A 359 11.96 -22.20 10.55
CA ARG A 359 12.88 -21.63 9.56
C ARG A 359 12.67 -22.34 8.22
N LEU A 360 12.36 -21.59 7.17
CA LEU A 360 12.31 -22.10 5.80
C LEU A 360 13.49 -21.51 5.00
N GLU A 361 14.37 -22.38 4.51
CA GLU A 361 15.46 -22.02 3.63
C GLU A 361 15.10 -22.41 2.21
N GLY A 362 15.03 -21.43 1.31
CA GLY A 362 14.71 -21.66 -0.10
C GLY A 362 15.66 -20.87 -0.99
N ARG A 363 16.01 -21.45 -2.14
CA ARG A 363 16.75 -20.75 -3.20
C ARG A 363 15.76 -20.31 -4.27
N LEU A 364 15.63 -19.00 -4.46
CA LEU A 364 14.97 -18.47 -5.65
C LEU A 364 15.95 -18.62 -6.82
N VAL A 365 15.57 -19.43 -7.81
CA VAL A 365 16.27 -19.53 -9.08
C VAL A 365 15.46 -18.70 -10.07
N CYS A 366 16.02 -17.56 -10.47
CA CYS A 366 15.44 -16.64 -11.43
C CYS A 366 15.91 -16.95 -12.85
#